data_AF-M2UUV7-F1
#
_entry.id   AF-M2UUV7-F1
#
_cell.length_a   1.000
_cell.length_b   1.000
_cell.length_c   1.000
_cell.angle_alpha   90.00
_cell.angle_beta   90.00
_cell.angle_gamma   90.00
#
_symmetry.space_group_name_H-M   'P 1'
#
loop_
_entity.id
_entity.type
_entity.pdbx_description
1 polymer ?
#
loop_
_entity_poly.entity_id
_entity_poly.type
_entity_poly.pdbx_seq_one_letter_code
_entity_poly.pdbx_strand_id
1 'polypeptide(L)' 'REKALGKDHPNTLTSVYCLAHLDHTTRRYLEAAELYQRAYHGRIWTLGSQHP' A
#
# COMPACT_ATOMS: atom_id res chain seq x y z
N ARG A 1 -5.82 -6.73 8.46
CA ARG A 1 -5.28 -7.64 7.41
C ARG A 1 -3.76 -7.83 7.53
N GLU A 2 -2.98 -6.82 7.90
CA GLU A 2 -1.52 -6.95 8.11
C GLU A 2 -1.09 -8.11 9.02
N LYS A 3 -1.74 -8.28 10.18
CA LYS A 3 -1.42 -9.38 11.11
C LYS A 3 -1.67 -10.79 10.55
N ALA A 4 -2.54 -10.92 9.55
CA ALA A 4 -2.98 -12.21 9.01
C ALA A 4 -2.32 -12.55 7.67
N LEU A 5 -2.10 -11.54 6.81
CA LEU A 5 -1.57 -11.73 5.46
C LEU A 5 -0.12 -11.25 5.33
N GLY A 6 0.39 -10.49 6.30
CA GLY A 6 1.68 -9.81 6.20
C GLY A 6 1.56 -8.43 5.55
N LYS A 7 2.57 -7.60 5.83
CA LYS A 7 2.66 -6.19 5.39
C LYS A 7 2.81 -6.04 3.88
N ASP A 8 3.43 -7.02 3.23
CA ASP A 8 3.76 -6.97 1.80
C ASP A 8 2.73 -7.71 0.93
N HIS A 9 1.72 -8.35 1.53
CA HIS A 9 0.75 -9.11 0.76
C HIS A 9 -0.13 -8.21 -0.14
N PRO A 10 -0.44 -8.59 -1.40
CA PRO A 10 -1.19 -7.76 -2.34
C PRO A 10 -2.51 -7.19 -1.79
N ASN A 11 -3.29 -8.01 -1.07
CA ASN A 11 -4.53 -7.56 -0.41
C ASN A 11 -4.29 -6.56 0.73
N THR A 12 -3.17 -6.67 1.45
CA THR A 12 -2.75 -5.70 2.46
C THR A 12 -2.35 -4.39 1.78
N LEU A 13 -1.53 -4.44 0.74
CA LEU A 13 -1.10 -3.26 -0.04
C LEU A 13 -2.27 -2.54 -0.70
N THR A 14 -3.29 -3.29 -1.16
CA THR A 14 -4.54 -2.72 -1.66
C THR A 14 -5.29 -1.97 -0.56
N SER A 15 -5.31 -2.52 0.67
CA SER A 15 -5.93 -1.84 1.81
C SER A 15 -5.18 -0.55 2.19
N VAL A 16 -3.84 -0.56 2.12
CA VAL A 16 -2.98 0.62 2.37
C VAL A 16 -3.23 1.70 1.32
N TYR A 17 -3.36 1.33 0.04
CA TYR A 17 -3.72 2.26 -1.04
C TYR A 17 -5.10 2.91 -0.80
N CYS A 18 -6.10 2.13 -0.36
CA CYS A 18 -7.41 2.69 -0.03
C CYS A 18 -7.35 3.68 1.15
N LEU A 19 -6.49 3.43 2.14
CA LEU A 19 -6.26 4.34 3.25
C LEU A 19 -5.64 5.66 2.75
N ALA A 20 -4.61 5.57 1.91
CA ALA A 20 -3.96 6.71 1.28
C ALA A 20 -4.96 7.58 0.49
N HIS A 21 -5.88 6.93 -0.24
CA HIS A 21 -6.93 7.63 -0.98
C HIS A 21 -7.89 8.37 -0.06
N LEU A 22 -8.30 7.75 1.05
CA LEU A 22 -9.13 8.41 2.06
C LEU A 22 -8.40 9.63 2.64
N ASP A 23 -7.14 9.48 3.02
CA ASP A 23 -6.33 10.58 3.58
C ASP A 23 -6.20 11.75 2.59
N HIS A 24 -5.97 11.45 1.32
CA HIS A 24 -5.95 12.44 0.24
C HIS A 24 -7.28 13.21 0.15
N THR A 25 -8.43 12.51 0.21
CA THR A 25 -9.75 13.17 0.20
C THR A 25 -10.01 14.02 1.44
N THR A 26 -9.34 13.72 2.56
CA THR A 26 -9.41 14.53 3.80
C THR A 26 -8.36 15.65 3.87
N ARG A 27 -7.63 15.92 2.77
CA ARG A 27 -6.54 16.92 2.67
C ARG A 27 -5.30 16.62 3.52
N ARG A 28 -5.13 15.36 3.93
CA ARG A 28 -3.93 14.82 4.59
C ARG A 28 -2.95 14.30 3.54
N TYR A 29 -2.37 15.22 2.77
CA TYR A 29 -1.62 14.87 1.57
C TYR A 29 -0.26 14.23 1.86
N LEU A 30 0.39 14.60 2.97
CA LEU A 30 1.69 14.05 3.36
C LEU A 30 1.55 12.59 3.78
N GLU A 31 0.58 12.31 4.66
CA GLU A 31 0.26 10.97 5.14
C GLU A 31 -0.21 10.08 3.98
N ALA A 32 -1.05 10.61 3.09
CA ALA A 32 -1.45 9.92 1.88
C ALA A 32 -0.26 9.57 0.97
N ALA A 33 0.68 10.48 0.77
CA ALA A 33 1.84 10.26 -0.08
C ALA A 33 2.73 9.12 0.46
N GLU A 34 2.99 9.08 1.77
CA GLU A 34 3.76 8.00 2.41
C GLU A 34 3.07 6.64 2.22
N LEU A 35 1.76 6.59 2.40
CA LEU A 35 0.98 5.36 2.24
C LEU A 35 0.92 4.90 0.77
N TYR A 36 0.79 5.83 -0.17
CA TYR A 36 0.85 5.53 -1.60
C TYR A 36 2.21 4.98 -2.01
N GLN A 37 3.30 5.59 -1.54
CA GLN A 37 4.66 5.10 -1.80
C GLN A 37 4.83 3.69 -1.24
N ARG A 38 4.38 3.44 -0.01
CA ARG A 38 4.44 2.10 0.60
C ARG A 38 3.65 1.06 -0.20
N ALA A 39 2.42 1.37 -0.61
CA ALA A 39 1.61 0.46 -1.41
C ALA A 39 2.24 0.18 -2.79
N TYR A 40 2.83 1.20 -3.41
CA TYR A 40 3.51 1.10 -4.70
C TYR A 40 4.79 0.27 -4.63
N HIS A 41 5.67 0.57 -3.68
CA HIS A 41 6.91 -0.19 -3.47
C HIS A 41 6.63 -1.64 -3.11
N GLY A 42 5.67 -1.89 -2.24
CA GLY A 42 5.25 -3.25 -1.91
C GLY A 42 4.71 -3.99 -3.14
N ARG A 43 3.91 -3.32 -3.99
CA ARG A 43 3.39 -3.93 -5.22
C ARG A 43 4.51 -4.26 -6.20
N ILE A 44 5.46 -3.36 -6.41
CA ILE A 44 6.63 -3.60 -7.25
C ILE A 44 7.44 -4.79 -6.72
N TRP A 45 7.64 -4.88 -5.41
CA TRP A 45 8.34 -6.04 -4.83
C TRP A 45 7.57 -7.35 -5.02
N THR A 46 6.26 -7.36 -4.74
CA THR A 46 5.45 -8.57 -4.93
C THR A 46 5.31 -9.01 -6.38
N LEU A 47 5.28 -8.06 -7.32
CA LEU A 47 5.03 -8.34 -8.74
C LEU A 47 6.32 -8.38 -9.58
N GLY A 48 7.41 -7.79 -9.10
CA GLY A 48 8.65 -7.59 -9.86
C GLY A 48 9.81 -8.50 -9.46
N SER A 49 9.85 -9.03 -8.22
CA SER A 49 10.90 -9.96 -7.77
C SER A 49 10.42 -11.37 -7.43
N GLN A 50 9.10 -11.61 -7.44
CA GLN A 50 8.50 -12.94 -7.25
C GLN A 50 7.69 -13.42 -8.47
N HIS A 51 7.96 -12.85 -9.64
CA HIS A 51 7.42 -13.32 -10.92
C HIS A 51 8.52 -14.10 -11.67
N PRO A 52 8.58 -15.44 -11.54
CA PRO A 52 9.27 -16.28 -12.51
C PRO A 52 8.62 -16.18 -13.91
#